data_AF-K7KY94-F1
#
_entry.id   AF-K7KY94-F1
#
_cell.length_a   1.000
_cell.length_b   1.000
_cell.length_c   1.000
_cell.angle_alpha   90.00
_cell.angle_beta   90.00
_cell.angle_gamma   90.00
#
_symmetry.space_group_name_H-M   'P 1'
#
loop_
_entity.id
_entity.type
_entity.pdbx_description
1 polymer ?
#
loop_
_entity_poly.entity_id
_entity_poly.type
_entity_poly.pdbx_seq_one_letter_code
_entity_poly.pdbx_strand_id
1 'polypeptide(L)'
;MGSNAFFSSILYFFLLATLVSSAPFLSDDIFESGASTGRALLQAKKACGVEFENKNYTVLTSQCKGPQYPPKVCCEAFKQFACPFSNEVNDMTTDCATVMFSYINIYGKYPPGLFANQCKEGNQGLDCSQVTPTNTSSNTIHVAAPPHFFSLATISAFLGFLFHLF
;
A
#
# COMPACT_ATOMS: atom_id res chain seq x y z
N MET A 1 5.09 33.71 48.36
CA MET A 1 5.49 33.84 46.95
C MET A 1 6.23 32.59 46.46
N GLY A 2 5.56 31.43 46.40
CA GLY A 2 6.20 30.15 46.02
C GLY A 2 5.60 29.49 44.78
N SER A 3 4.26 29.50 44.64
CA SER A 3 3.56 28.76 43.58
C SER A 3 3.95 29.16 42.16
N ASN A 4 4.10 30.47 41.91
CA ASN A 4 4.37 30.98 40.56
C ASN A 4 5.77 30.58 40.04
N ALA A 5 6.74 30.40 40.95
CA ALA A 5 8.10 30.00 40.56
C ALA A 5 8.14 28.54 40.11
N PHE A 6 7.42 27.65 40.80
CA PHE A 6 7.30 26.25 40.40
C PHE A 6 6.59 26.10 39.04
N PHE A 7 5.49 26.83 38.85
CA PHE A 7 4.74 26.79 37.59
C PHE A 7 5.58 27.28 36.40
N SER A 8 6.33 28.37 36.60
CA SER A 8 7.22 28.92 35.57
C SER A 8 8.36 27.96 35.22
N SER A 9 8.89 27.20 36.20
CA SER A 9 9.92 26.19 35.95
C SER A 9 9.38 25.00 35.14
N ILE A 10 8.15 24.54 35.43
CA ILE A 10 7.52 23.42 34.71
C ILE A 10 7.27 23.82 33.25
N LEU A 11 6.72 25.01 33.00
CA LEU A 11 6.52 25.53 31.64
C LEU A 11 7.83 25.64 30.85
N TYR A 12 8.92 26.08 31.49
CA TYR A 12 10.22 26.18 30.85
C TYR A 12 10.77 24.80 30.43
N PHE A 13 10.66 23.78 31.28
CA PHE A 13 11.06 22.42 30.93
C PHE A 13 10.20 21.81 29.80
N PHE A 14 8.89 22.07 29.79
CA PHE A 14 8.02 21.63 28.69
C PHE A 14 8.39 22.30 27.36
N LEU A 15 8.65 23.60 27.35
CA LEU A 15 9.07 24.32 26.15
C LEU A 15 10.40 23.78 25.60
N LEU A 16 11.38 23.51 26.48
CA LEU A 16 12.64 22.89 26.10
C LEU A 16 12.46 21.48 25.51
N ALA A 17 11.58 20.66 26.08
CA ALA A 17 11.30 19.31 25.58
C ALA A 17 10.62 19.33 24.19
N THR A 18 9.71 20.29 23.96
CA THR A 18 9.05 20.43 22.64
C THR A 18 10.01 20.90 21.55
N LEU A 19 11.00 21.73 21.90
CA LEU A 19 11.95 22.27 20.92
C LEU A 19 12.94 21.23 20.41
N VAL A 20 13.29 20.24 21.23
CA VAL A 20 14.13 19.09 20.81
C VAL A 20 13.41 18.16 19.84
N SER A 21 12.08 18.08 19.90
CA SER A 21 11.31 17.21 18.99
C SER A 21 10.89 17.90 17.68
N SER A 22 11.07 19.22 17.57
CA SER A 22 10.85 19.99 16.34
C SER A 22 12.19 20.29 15.67
N ALA A 23 12.92 19.27 15.25
CA ALA A 23 13.92 19.45 14.20
C ALA A 23 13.13 19.57 12.88
N PRO A 24 13.08 20.75 12.23
CA PRO A 24 12.64 20.78 10.86
C PRO A 24 13.70 20.01 10.07
N PHE A 25 13.28 18.93 9.41
CA PHE A 25 14.10 18.32 8.36
C PHE A 25 14.20 19.34 7.22
N LEU A 26 15.15 20.26 7.35
CA LEU A 26 15.68 21.04 6.24
C LEU A 26 16.49 20.07 5.40
N SER A 27 15.91 19.57 4.32
CA SER A 27 16.68 18.96 3.26
C SER A 27 16.87 20.05 2.21
N ASP A 28 18.05 20.67 2.22
CA ASP A 28 18.47 21.66 1.25
C ASP A 28 18.37 21.12 -0.18
N ASP A 29 17.80 21.95 -1.05
CA ASP A 29 17.90 21.91 -2.50
C ASP A 29 19.38 21.84 -2.93
N ILE A 30 19.90 20.63 -3.16
CA ILE A 30 21.20 20.38 -3.78
C ILE A 30 21.05 19.18 -4.73
N PHE A 31 20.47 19.41 -5.91
CA PHE A 31 20.60 18.45 -7.01
C PHE A 31 20.74 19.17 -8.36
N GLU A 32 21.78 20.01 -8.46
CA GLU A 32 22.29 20.52 -9.73
C GLU A 32 23.71 19.98 -9.95
N SER A 33 23.87 19.17 -11.01
CA SER A 33 25.13 18.79 -11.66
C SER A 33 26.14 17.91 -10.90
N GLY A 34 26.21 16.61 -11.26
CA GLY A 34 27.42 15.82 -11.08
C GLY A 34 27.24 14.38 -10.59
N ALA A 35 27.52 13.42 -11.48
CA ALA A 35 27.98 12.06 -11.13
C ALA A 35 26.99 11.09 -10.45
N SER A 36 25.93 10.67 -11.14
CA SER A 36 25.22 9.43 -10.77
C SER A 36 25.85 8.19 -11.42
N THR A 37 27.09 7.87 -11.03
CA THR A 37 27.69 6.53 -11.22
C THR A 37 27.53 5.77 -9.90
N GLY A 38 26.30 5.42 -9.55
CA GLY A 38 25.97 4.78 -8.29
C GLY A 38 24.80 3.82 -8.47
N ARG A 39 25.13 2.55 -8.73
CA ARG A 39 24.25 1.37 -8.60
C ARG A 39 22.78 1.58 -9.01
N ALA A 40 22.43 1.21 -10.24
CA ALA A 40 21.05 1.02 -10.65
C ALA A 40 20.34 0.01 -9.71
N LEU A 41 19.70 0.49 -8.65
CA LEU A 41 18.82 -0.29 -7.80
C LEU A 41 17.55 -0.58 -8.62
N LEU A 42 17.62 -1.58 -9.50
CA LEU A 42 16.47 -2.15 -10.21
C LEU A 42 15.49 -1.09 -10.78
N GLN A 43 15.98 -0.01 -11.38
CA GLN A 43 15.17 0.96 -12.13
C GLN A 43 13.82 1.25 -11.44
N ALA A 44 13.88 1.83 -10.23
CA ALA A 44 12.74 1.98 -9.31
C ALA A 44 11.44 2.36 -10.05
N LYS A 45 10.55 1.37 -10.20
CA LYS A 45 9.25 1.54 -10.84
C LYS A 45 8.34 2.37 -9.96
N LYS A 46 7.41 3.09 -10.57
CA LYS A 46 6.36 3.80 -9.83
C LYS A 46 5.49 2.77 -9.09
N ALA A 47 5.13 3.08 -7.84
CA ALA A 47 4.21 2.25 -7.08
C ALA A 47 2.86 2.10 -7.79
N CYS A 48 2.32 0.89 -7.76
CA CYS A 48 1.03 0.57 -8.36
C CYS A 48 -0.10 1.37 -7.70
N GLY A 49 -0.95 2.00 -8.51
CA GLY A 49 -2.14 2.70 -8.02
C GLY A 49 -3.30 1.76 -7.63
N VAL A 50 -3.16 0.45 -7.86
CA VAL A 50 -4.16 -0.55 -7.53
C VAL A 50 -3.78 -1.25 -6.23
N GLU A 51 -4.64 -1.11 -5.22
CA GLU A 51 -4.56 -1.85 -3.97
C GLU A 51 -4.90 -3.33 -4.19
N PHE A 52 -3.92 -4.13 -4.63
CA PHE A 52 -4.08 -5.57 -4.85
C PHE A 52 -4.24 -6.34 -3.54
N GLU A 53 -3.63 -5.89 -2.44
CA GLU A 53 -3.76 -6.51 -1.11
C GLU A 53 -5.22 -6.77 -0.71
N ASN A 54 -6.09 -5.79 -1.00
CA ASN A 54 -7.49 -5.80 -0.61
C ASN A 54 -8.42 -6.37 -1.71
N LYS A 55 -7.90 -7.08 -2.71
CA LYS A 55 -8.71 -7.72 -3.77
C LYS A 55 -9.23 -9.08 -3.34
N ASN A 56 -10.31 -9.52 -3.98
CA ASN A 56 -10.89 -10.83 -3.72
C ASN A 56 -10.23 -11.91 -4.60
N TYR A 57 -9.42 -12.77 -3.97
CA TYR A 57 -8.70 -13.88 -4.63
C TYR A 57 -9.52 -15.17 -4.73
N THR A 58 -10.81 -15.15 -4.37
CA THR A 58 -11.66 -16.35 -4.37
C THR A 58 -11.78 -16.97 -5.76
N VAL A 59 -11.86 -16.17 -6.83
CA VAL A 59 -11.94 -16.68 -8.20
C VAL A 59 -10.77 -17.60 -8.56
N LEU A 60 -9.56 -17.24 -8.11
CA LEU A 60 -8.35 -18.05 -8.26
C LEU A 60 -8.38 -19.26 -7.32
N THR A 61 -8.52 -19.01 -6.02
CA THR A 61 -8.37 -20.04 -4.97
C THR A 61 -9.47 -21.11 -4.96
N SER A 62 -10.66 -20.78 -5.46
CA SER A 62 -11.78 -21.73 -5.59
C SER A 62 -11.65 -22.64 -6.81
N GLN A 63 -11.05 -22.18 -7.91
CA GLN A 63 -11.01 -22.89 -9.20
C GLN A 63 -9.63 -23.49 -9.50
N CYS A 64 -8.57 -22.72 -9.34
CA CYS A 64 -7.20 -23.15 -9.60
C CYS A 64 -6.62 -23.80 -8.35
N LYS A 65 -6.72 -25.13 -8.25
CA LYS A 65 -6.24 -25.92 -7.11
C LYS A 65 -5.07 -26.83 -7.47
N GLY A 66 -4.09 -26.88 -6.58
CA GLY A 66 -2.98 -27.84 -6.65
C GLY A 66 -3.39 -29.23 -6.15
N PRO A 67 -2.53 -30.24 -6.33
CA PRO A 67 -1.15 -30.13 -6.84
C PRO A 67 -1.02 -30.09 -8.36
N GLN A 68 -2.03 -30.50 -9.13
CA GLN A 68 -1.92 -30.62 -10.60
C GLN A 68 -2.18 -29.32 -11.37
N TYR A 69 -2.78 -28.30 -10.74
CA TYR A 69 -3.07 -26.97 -11.32
C TYR A 69 -3.57 -27.03 -12.77
N PRO A 70 -4.81 -27.47 -13.03
CA PRO A 70 -5.31 -27.68 -14.40
C PRO A 70 -5.19 -26.41 -15.26
N PRO A 71 -4.37 -26.41 -16.34
CA PRO A 71 -3.99 -25.19 -17.06
C PRO A 71 -5.17 -24.36 -17.52
N LYS A 72 -6.15 -24.99 -18.19
CA LYS A 72 -7.33 -24.29 -18.72
C LYS A 72 -8.12 -23.56 -17.62
N VAL A 73 -8.44 -24.28 -16.54
CA VAL A 73 -9.19 -23.73 -15.41
C VAL A 73 -8.40 -22.62 -14.71
N CYS A 74 -7.10 -22.82 -14.49
CA CYS A 74 -6.25 -21.82 -13.86
C CYS A 74 -6.11 -20.56 -14.71
N CYS A 75 -5.98 -20.69 -16.03
CA CYS A 75 -5.87 -19.54 -16.92
C CYS A 75 -7.19 -18.80 -17.10
N GLU A 76 -8.32 -19.51 -17.14
CA GLU A 76 -9.65 -18.88 -17.15
C GLU A 76 -9.90 -18.10 -15.85
N ALA A 77 -9.61 -18.69 -14.69
CA ALA A 77 -9.72 -18.01 -13.40
C ALA A 77 -8.76 -16.81 -13.29
N PHE A 78 -7.55 -16.94 -13.81
CA PHE A 78 -6.58 -15.84 -13.86
C PHE A 78 -7.05 -14.70 -14.76
N LYS A 79 -7.60 -14.99 -15.94
CA LYS A 79 -8.18 -13.97 -16.82
C LYS A 79 -9.34 -13.24 -16.14
N GLN A 80 -10.21 -13.95 -15.44
CA GLN A 80 -11.30 -13.34 -14.66
C GLN A 80 -10.79 -12.37 -13.59
N PHE A 81 -9.67 -12.69 -12.94
CA PHE A 81 -9.06 -11.83 -11.93
C PHE A 81 -8.28 -10.64 -12.52
N ALA A 82 -7.41 -10.90 -13.51
CA ALA A 82 -6.39 -9.96 -13.95
C ALA A 82 -6.85 -9.03 -15.09
N CYS A 83 -7.74 -9.47 -15.97
CA CYS A 83 -8.16 -8.68 -17.13
C CYS A 83 -8.82 -7.33 -16.79
N PRO A 84 -9.58 -7.18 -15.68
CA PRO A 84 -10.07 -5.87 -15.25
C PRO A 84 -8.98 -4.85 -14.94
N PHE A 85 -7.75 -5.29 -14.66
CA PHE A 85 -6.59 -4.46 -14.34
C PHE A 85 -5.50 -4.51 -15.43
N SER A 86 -5.89 -4.90 -16.66
CA SER A 86 -4.93 -5.12 -17.75
C SER A 86 -4.14 -3.87 -18.12
N ASN A 87 -4.74 -2.68 -18.03
CA ASN A 87 -4.05 -1.42 -18.32
C ASN A 87 -2.93 -1.14 -17.31
N GLU A 88 -3.21 -1.32 -16.02
CA GLU A 88 -2.28 -1.08 -14.92
C GLU A 88 -1.19 -2.15 -14.88
N VAL A 89 -1.56 -3.41 -15.08
CA VAL A 89 -0.61 -4.55 -15.08
C VAL A 89 0.31 -4.50 -16.29
N ASN A 90 -0.15 -4.02 -17.44
CA ASN A 90 0.67 -3.87 -18.64
C ASN A 90 1.51 -2.57 -18.65
N ASP A 91 1.34 -1.67 -17.68
CA ASP A 91 2.19 -0.48 -17.54
C ASP A 91 3.57 -0.87 -17.01
N MET A 92 4.53 -0.99 -17.92
CA MET A 92 5.91 -1.34 -17.61
C MET A 92 6.65 -0.30 -16.75
N THR A 93 6.11 0.92 -16.61
CA THR A 93 6.67 1.97 -15.74
C THR A 93 6.31 1.78 -14.27
N THR A 94 5.33 0.93 -13.98
CA THR A 94 4.88 0.61 -12.62
C THR A 94 5.28 -0.79 -12.17
N ASP A 95 5.19 -1.05 -10.87
CA ASP A 95 5.36 -2.36 -10.26
C ASP A 95 4.06 -3.19 -10.18
N CYS A 96 2.97 -2.75 -10.80
CA CYS A 96 1.64 -3.37 -10.71
C CYS A 96 1.65 -4.88 -11.00
N ALA A 97 2.34 -5.32 -12.05
CA ALA A 97 2.45 -6.75 -12.36
C ALA A 97 3.14 -7.54 -11.22
N THR A 98 4.24 -7.00 -10.68
CA THR A 98 5.00 -7.63 -9.60
C THR A 98 4.16 -7.71 -8.32
N VAL A 99 3.50 -6.62 -7.96
CA VAL A 99 2.61 -6.55 -6.78
C VAL A 99 1.43 -7.52 -6.94
N MET A 100 0.76 -7.52 -8.09
CA MET A 100 -0.34 -8.44 -8.38
C MET A 100 0.07 -9.90 -8.22
N PHE A 101 1.16 -10.33 -8.87
CA PHE A 101 1.61 -11.73 -8.79
C PHE A 101 2.09 -12.11 -7.39
N SER A 102 2.66 -11.17 -6.62
CA SER A 102 3.05 -11.40 -5.23
C SER A 102 1.84 -11.84 -4.40
N TYR A 103 0.76 -11.05 -4.39
CA TYR A 103 -0.44 -11.37 -3.63
C TYR A 103 -1.17 -12.60 -4.18
N ILE A 104 -1.22 -12.80 -5.50
CA ILE A 104 -1.75 -14.05 -6.11
C ILE A 104 -1.03 -15.28 -5.52
N ASN A 105 0.30 -15.25 -5.49
CA ASN A 105 1.09 -16.38 -5.01
C ASN A 105 0.91 -16.59 -3.50
N ILE A 106 0.85 -15.51 -2.71
CA ILE A 106 0.66 -15.57 -1.26
C ILE A 106 -0.71 -16.16 -0.91
N TYR A 107 -1.80 -15.59 -1.44
CA TYR A 107 -3.16 -16.03 -1.09
C TYR A 107 -3.52 -17.40 -1.66
N GLY A 108 -3.01 -17.72 -2.86
CA GLY A 108 -3.25 -19.01 -3.51
C GLY A 108 -2.28 -20.11 -3.14
N LYS A 109 -1.16 -19.79 -2.49
CA LYS A 109 -0.01 -20.68 -2.28
C LYS A 109 0.51 -21.27 -3.61
N TYR A 110 0.45 -20.47 -4.66
CA TYR A 110 0.87 -20.89 -6.00
C TYR A 110 2.39 -20.89 -6.14
N PRO A 111 2.97 -21.86 -6.85
CA PRO A 111 4.39 -21.82 -7.17
C PRO A 111 4.71 -20.62 -8.06
N PRO A 112 5.86 -19.95 -7.87
CA PRO A 112 6.29 -18.86 -8.73
C PRO A 112 6.29 -19.27 -10.21
N GLY A 113 5.75 -18.40 -11.07
CA GLY A 113 5.70 -18.63 -12.52
C GLY A 113 4.58 -19.56 -13.00
N LEU A 114 3.69 -20.06 -12.12
CA LEU A 114 2.58 -20.95 -12.52
C LEU A 114 1.79 -20.40 -13.73
N PHE A 115 1.31 -19.17 -13.62
CA PHE A 115 0.49 -18.53 -14.67
C PHE A 115 1.33 -18.14 -15.89
N ALA A 116 2.56 -17.66 -15.69
CA ALA A 116 3.46 -17.30 -16.80
C ALA A 116 3.85 -18.53 -17.66
N ASN A 117 3.95 -19.71 -17.05
CA ASN A 117 4.30 -20.94 -17.73
C ASN A 117 3.11 -21.58 -18.44
N GLN A 118 1.90 -21.52 -17.86
CA GLN A 118 0.72 -22.23 -18.35
C GLN A 118 -0.18 -21.38 -19.25
N CYS A 119 -0.27 -20.07 -19.03
CA CYS A 119 -1.26 -19.21 -19.67
C CYS A 119 -0.65 -18.45 -20.86
N LYS A 120 -0.64 -19.10 -22.03
CA LYS A 120 -0.15 -18.54 -23.30
C LYS A 120 -1.20 -18.75 -24.39
N GLU A 121 -1.72 -17.66 -24.96
CA GLU A 121 -2.77 -17.71 -26.01
C GLU A 121 -2.27 -17.21 -27.38
N GLY A 122 -1.13 -16.52 -27.43
CA GLY A 122 -0.50 -16.07 -28.68
C GLY A 122 0.63 -15.08 -28.43
N ASN A 123 1.09 -14.42 -29.49
CA ASN A 123 2.21 -13.47 -29.44
C ASN A 123 1.87 -12.16 -28.70
N GLN A 124 0.58 -11.85 -28.54
CA GLN A 124 0.09 -10.64 -27.86
C GLN A 124 -0.18 -10.86 -26.36
N GLY A 125 0.14 -12.04 -25.82
CA GLY A 125 -0.15 -12.39 -24.44
C GLY A 125 -1.51 -13.07 -24.28
N LEU A 126 -2.23 -12.71 -23.21
CA LEU A 126 -3.55 -13.25 -22.89
C LEU A 126 -4.65 -12.33 -23.45
N ASP A 127 -5.63 -12.91 -24.13
CA ASP A 127 -6.74 -12.17 -24.73
C ASP A 127 -7.83 -11.87 -23.70
N CYS A 128 -7.93 -10.61 -23.28
CA CYS A 128 -8.94 -10.15 -22.33
C CYS A 128 -10.29 -9.76 -22.97
N SER A 129 -10.49 -9.96 -24.27
CA SER A 129 -11.70 -9.53 -24.99
C SER A 129 -12.96 -10.31 -24.61
N GLN A 130 -12.81 -11.55 -24.11
CA GLN A 130 -13.92 -12.49 -23.84
C GLN A 130 -13.96 -12.94 -22.37
N VAL A 131 -13.65 -12.05 -21.43
CA VAL A 131 -13.76 -12.39 -20.01
C VAL A 131 -15.19 -12.15 -19.56
N THR A 132 -15.88 -13.22 -19.15
CA THR A 132 -17.18 -13.08 -18.47
C THR A 132 -16.92 -12.45 -17.10
N PRO A 133 -17.40 -11.21 -16.83
CA PRO A 133 -17.26 -10.63 -15.52
C PRO A 133 -18.07 -11.46 -14.52
N THR A 134 -17.41 -12.04 -13.52
CA THR A 134 -18.13 -12.50 -12.34
C THR A 134 -18.61 -11.24 -11.63
N ASN A 135 -19.93 -11.04 -11.57
CA ASN A 135 -20.60 -9.95 -10.86
C ASN A 135 -20.07 -9.85 -9.42
N THR A 136 -18.99 -9.09 -9.24
CA THR A 136 -18.56 -8.63 -7.93
C THR A 136 -19.37 -7.38 -7.70
N SER A 137 -20.51 -7.55 -7.03
CA SER A 137 -21.26 -6.43 -6.50
C SER A 137 -20.30 -5.50 -5.77
N SER A 138 -20.09 -4.33 -6.36
CA SER A 138 -19.44 -3.19 -5.76
C SER A 138 -20.29 -2.77 -4.56
N ASN A 139 -20.13 -3.44 -3.42
CA ASN A 139 -20.50 -2.85 -2.15
C ASN A 139 -19.42 -1.82 -1.84
N THR A 140 -19.60 -0.62 -2.40
CA THR A 140 -18.99 0.61 -1.91
C THR A 140 -19.50 0.85 -0.50
N ILE A 141 -18.89 0.17 0.47
CA ILE A 141 -18.93 0.62 1.85
C ILE A 141 -17.95 1.80 1.89
N HIS A 142 -18.52 3.00 1.76
CA HIS A 142 -17.85 4.22 2.16
C HIS A 142 -17.65 4.17 3.67
N VAL A 143 -16.59 3.51 4.12
CA VAL A 143 -16.09 3.72 5.48
C VAL A 143 -15.37 5.04 5.43
N ALA A 144 -16.05 6.07 5.93
CA ALA A 144 -15.46 7.37 6.19
C ALA A 144 -14.19 7.16 7.04
N ALA A 145 -13.06 7.62 6.52
CA ALA A 145 -11.83 7.72 7.28
C ALA A 145 -12.12 8.52 8.57
N PRO A 146 -11.75 8.01 9.75
CA PRO A 146 -11.87 8.80 10.96
C PRO A 146 -10.93 10.00 10.81
N PRO A 147 -11.43 11.22 10.97
CA PRO A 147 -10.57 12.38 10.86
C PRO A 147 -9.61 12.37 12.05
N HIS A 148 -8.39 12.84 11.82
CA HIS A 148 -7.27 12.96 12.74
C HIS A 148 -7.53 13.81 14.01
N PHE A 149 -8.78 14.04 14.41
CA PHE A 149 -9.15 14.87 15.57
C PHE A 149 -8.92 14.20 16.93
N PHE A 150 -8.79 12.87 17.02
CA PHE A 150 -8.57 12.21 18.32
C PHE A 150 -7.19 12.49 18.94
N SER A 151 -6.19 12.91 18.16
CA SER A 151 -4.88 13.29 18.72
C SER A 151 -4.84 14.69 19.34
N LEU A 152 -5.77 15.58 19.01
CA LEU A 152 -5.85 16.92 19.62
C LEU A 152 -6.65 16.92 20.92
N ALA A 153 -7.64 16.04 21.05
CA ALA A 153 -8.47 15.95 22.25
C ALA A 153 -7.68 15.46 23.48
N THR A 154 -6.77 14.51 23.30
CA THR A 154 -5.95 13.96 24.40
C THR A 154 -5.00 15.00 24.98
N ILE A 155 -4.42 15.86 24.14
CA ILE A 155 -3.53 16.94 24.57
C ILE A 155 -4.31 17.95 25.43
N SER A 156 -5.52 18.35 25.02
CA SER A 156 -6.34 19.30 25.79
C SER A 156 -6.76 18.77 27.17
N ALA A 157 -7.12 17.48 27.25
CA ALA A 157 -7.49 16.84 28.52
C ALA A 157 -6.28 16.72 29.47
N PHE A 158 -5.09 16.43 28.93
CA PHE A 158 -3.87 16.33 29.72
C PHE A 158 -3.44 17.69 30.28
N LEU A 159 -3.53 18.76 29.48
CA LEU A 159 -3.30 20.13 29.94
C LEU A 159 -4.34 20.57 30.98
N GLY A 160 -5.63 20.28 30.76
CA GLY A 160 -6.68 20.58 31.73
C GLY A 160 -6.48 19.86 33.06
N PHE A 161 -6.08 18.59 33.03
CA PHE A 161 -5.77 17.83 34.24
C PHE A 161 -4.54 18.38 34.97
N LEU A 162 -3.49 18.79 34.25
CA LEU A 162 -2.33 19.46 34.83
C LEU A 162 -2.69 20.80 35.49
N PHE A 163 -3.56 21.60 34.88
CA PHE A 163 -4.09 22.84 35.46
C PHE A 163 -5.01 22.63 36.66
N HIS A 164 -5.59 21.43 36.82
CA HIS A 164 -6.46 21.13 37.95
C HIS A 164 -5.70 20.50 39.14
N LEU A 165 -4.49 19.97 38.89
CA LEU A 165 -3.59 19.40 39.89
C LEU A 165 -2.61 20.42 40.50
N PHE A 166 -2.42 21.57 39.87
CA PHE A 166 -1.49 22.64 40.30
C PHE A 166 -2.20 24.00 40.34
#